data_AF-A0A962GDY0-F1
#
_entry.id   AF-A0A962GDY0-F1
#
_cell.length_a   1.000
_cell.length_b   1.000
_cell.length_c   1.000
_cell.angle_alpha   90.00
_cell.angle_beta   90.00
_cell.angle_gamma   90.00
#
_symmetry.space_group_name_H-M   'P 1'
#
loop_
_entity.id
_entity.type
_entity.pdbx_description
1 polymer ?
#
loop_
_entity_poly.entity_id
_entity_poly.type
_entity_poly.pdbx_seq_one_letter_code
_entity_poly.pdbx_strand_id
1 'polypeptide(L)' 'DEIEDVLIGCAWPEGATGSNIARQIAIRAGLPVSVPGATVNRFCSSGLQSIAMAAQRVIAGE' A
#
# COMPACT_ATOMS: atom_id res chain seq x y z
N ASP A 1 -1.31 -3.92 17.25
CA ASP A 1 -1.85 -4.48 16.00
C ASP A 1 -0.71 -5.11 15.22
N GLU A 2 -0.96 -6.23 14.52
CA GLU A 2 0.09 -6.96 13.78
C GLU A 2 0.45 -6.33 12.43
N ILE A 3 -0.37 -5.40 11.93
CA ILE A 3 -0.18 -4.74 10.63
C ILE A 3 -0.21 -3.22 10.81
N GLU A 4 0.87 -2.56 10.38
CA GLU A 4 1.10 -1.13 10.58
C GLU A 4 0.85 -0.29 9.32
N ASP A 5 0.97 -0.87 8.12
CA ASP A 5 0.64 -0.20 6.85
C ASP A 5 0.36 -1.20 5.72
N VAL A 6 -0.36 -0.77 4.69
CA VAL A 6 -0.65 -1.54 3.48
C VAL A 6 -0.14 -0.78 2.26
N LEU A 7 0.94 -1.26 1.65
CA LEU A 7 1.53 -0.68 0.44
C LEU A 7 1.12 -1.50 -0.80
N ILE A 8 0.47 -0.85 -1.77
CA ILE A 8 0.06 -1.50 -3.03
C ILE A 8 0.58 -0.73 -4.23
N GLY A 9 1.30 -1.45 -5.11
CA GLY A 9 1.77 -0.92 -6.37
C GLY A 9 0.64 -0.82 -7.40
N CYS A 10 0.42 0.36 -7.98
CA CYS A 10 -0.55 0.58 -9.05
C CYS A 10 0.02 1.55 -10.10
N ALA A 11 0.21 1.06 -11.32
CA ALA A 11 0.79 1.87 -12.41
C ALA A 11 -0.16 2.98 -12.90
N TRP A 12 -1.47 2.79 -12.74
CA TRP A 12 -2.50 3.74 -13.16
C TRP A 12 -3.58 3.89 -12.07
N PRO A 13 -3.36 4.75 -11.06
CA PRO A 13 -4.24 4.88 -9.91
C PRO A 13 -5.43 5.82 -10.21
N GLU A 14 -6.27 5.46 -11.18
CA GLU A 14 -7.45 6.23 -11.60
C GLU A 14 -8.68 5.32 -11.75
N GLY A 15 -9.87 5.92 -11.76
CA GLY A 15 -11.13 5.19 -11.92
C GLY A 15 -11.29 4.07 -10.87
N ALA A 16 -11.42 2.83 -11.31
CA ALA A 16 -11.59 1.66 -10.44
C ALA A 16 -10.41 1.42 -9.48
N THR A 17 -9.20 1.86 -9.84
CA THR A 17 -7.98 1.79 -9.03
C THR A 17 -7.57 3.16 -8.46
N GLY A 18 -8.45 4.15 -8.55
CA GLY A 18 -8.25 5.48 -7.96
C GLY A 18 -8.57 5.55 -6.48
N SER A 19 -8.59 6.78 -5.94
CA SER A 19 -8.97 7.06 -4.55
C SER A 19 -8.17 6.25 -3.51
N ASN A 20 -6.87 6.11 -3.74
CA ASN A 20 -5.94 5.30 -2.95
C ASN A 20 -6.41 3.84 -2.81
N ILE A 21 -6.23 3.06 -3.89
CA ILE A 21 -6.66 1.66 -3.95
C ILE A 21 -6.08 0.79 -2.83
N ALA A 22 -4.88 1.10 -2.33
CA ALA A 22 -4.30 0.42 -1.17
C ALA A 22 -5.21 0.50 0.07
N ARG A 23 -5.75 1.69 0.36
CA ARG A 23 -6.66 1.88 1.50
C ARG A 23 -8.00 1.19 1.26
N GLN A 24 -8.52 1.24 0.03
CA GLN A 24 -9.76 0.54 -0.32
C GLN A 24 -9.61 -0.98 -0.18
N ILE A 25 -8.45 -1.54 -0.57
CA ILE A 25 -8.13 -2.95 -0.39
C ILE A 25 -8.07 -3.31 1.10
N ALA A 26 -7.37 -2.51 1.92
CA ALA A 26 -7.25 -2.77 3.36
C ALA A 26 -8.62 -2.86 4.05
N ILE A 27 -9.52 -1.90 3.78
CA ILE A 27 -10.88 -1.91 4.34
C ILE A 27 -11.68 -3.12 3.84
N ARG A 28 -11.62 -3.43 2.54
CA ARG A 28 -12.33 -4.59 1.96
C ARG A 28 -11.79 -5.92 2.47
N ALA A 29 -10.53 -5.99 2.85
CA ALA A 29 -9.89 -7.16 3.47
C ALA A 29 -10.26 -7.31 4.96
N GLY A 30 -11.02 -6.38 5.54
CA GLY A 30 -11.45 -6.43 6.94
C GLY A 30 -10.40 -5.91 7.93
N LEU A 31 -9.37 -5.19 7.45
CA LEU A 31 -8.39 -4.59 8.36
C LEU A 31 -9.02 -3.44 9.15
N PRO A 32 -8.58 -3.21 10.40
CA PRO A 32 -9.05 -2.11 11.23
C PRO A 32 -8.93 -0.75 10.53
N VAL A 33 -9.79 0.19 10.92
CA VAL A 33 -9.74 1.55 10.36
C VAL A 33 -8.48 2.33 10.72
N SER A 34 -7.79 1.89 11.77
CA SER A 34 -6.49 2.39 12.22
C SER A 34 -5.34 2.02 11.27
N VAL A 35 -5.45 0.96 10.48
CA VAL A 35 -4.39 0.54 9.56
C VAL A 35 -4.36 1.47 8.33
N PRO A 36 -3.32 2.28 8.12
CA PRO A 36 -3.21 3.12 6.93
C PRO A 36 -3.00 2.29 5.66
N GLY A 37 -3.00 2.96 4.51
CA GLY A 37 -2.63 2.33 3.25
C GLY A 37 -2.17 3.37 2.25
N ALA A 38 -1.16 3.03 1.44
CA ALA A 38 -0.60 3.91 0.44
C ALA A 38 -0.46 3.21 -0.92
N THR A 39 -0.93 3.90 -1.97
CA THR A 39 -0.77 3.45 -3.36
C THR A 39 0.54 3.99 -3.91
N VAL A 40 1.39 3.11 -4.43
CA VAL A 40 2.70 3.45 -4.98
C VAL A 40 2.63 3.40 -6.50
N ASN A 41 3.05 4.47 -7.18
CA ASN A 41 3.19 4.48 -8.63
C ASN A 41 4.65 4.72 -9.05
N ARG A 42 5.23 3.71 -9.69
CA ARG A 42 6.51 3.74 -10.40
C ARG A 42 6.40 2.93 -11.69
N PHE A 43 5.28 3.09 -12.41
CA PHE A 43 4.93 2.31 -13.61
C PHE A 43 5.08 0.80 -13.39
N CYS A 44 5.71 0.06 -14.31
CA CYS A 44 5.90 -1.38 -14.23
C CYS A 44 6.61 -1.84 -12.93
N SER A 45 7.39 -0.95 -12.31
CA SER A 45 8.14 -1.27 -11.08
C SER A 45 7.36 -1.00 -9.78
N SER A 46 6.12 -0.52 -9.84
CA SER A 46 5.32 -0.14 -8.66
C SER A 46 5.20 -1.26 -7.61
N GLY A 47 5.03 -2.51 -8.05
CA GLY A 47 4.95 -3.66 -7.16
C GLY A 47 6.26 -3.88 -6.40
N LEU A 48 7.39 -3.95 -7.11
CA LEU A 48 8.71 -4.12 -6.50
C LEU A 48 9.08 -2.92 -5.60
N GLN A 49 8.75 -1.70 -6.03
CA GLN A 49 8.96 -0.49 -5.22
C GLN A 49 8.18 -0.54 -3.91
N SER A 50 6.94 -1.06 -3.92
CA SER A 50 6.14 -1.22 -2.69
C SER A 50 6.80 -2.19 -1.70
N ILE A 51 7.35 -3.31 -2.20
CA ILE A 51 8.11 -4.27 -1.38
C ILE A 51 9.37 -3.62 -0.81
N ALA A 52 10.14 -2.91 -1.64
CA ALA A 52 11.34 -2.22 -1.21
C ALA A 52 11.05 -1.20 -0.10
N MET A 53 9.98 -0.40 -0.27
CA MET A 53 9.54 0.57 0.74
C MET A 53 9.12 -0.12 2.05
N ALA A 54 8.34 -1.20 1.98
CA ALA A 54 7.94 -1.97 3.16
C ALA A 54 9.16 -2.51 3.91
N ALA A 55 10.10 -3.12 3.19
CA ALA A 55 11.33 -3.66 3.78
C ALA A 55 12.18 -2.56 4.43
N GLN A 56 12.30 -1.39 3.79
CA GLN A 56 13.04 -0.26 4.36
C GLN A 56 12.45 0.21 5.70
N ARG A 57 11.12 0.27 5.82
CA ARG A 57 10.44 0.65 7.07
C ARG A 57 10.67 -0.36 8.19
N VAL A 58 10.50 -1.65 7.88
CA VAL A 58 10.80 -2.73 8.83
C VAL A 58 12.26 -2.67 9.31
N ILE A 59 13.21 -2.42 8.40
CA ILE A 59 14.64 -2.26 8.74
C ILE A 59 14.87 -1.02 9.63
N ALA A 60 14.13 0.06 9.39
CA ALA A 60 14.22 1.29 10.17
C ALA A 60 13.56 1.19 11.56
N GLY A 61 12.76 0.15 11.81
CA GLY A 61 11.95 0.02 13.03
C GLY A 61 10.81 1.03 13.09
N GLU A 62 10.32 1.45 11.92
CA GLU A 62 9.06 2.18 11.74
C GLU A 62 7.88 1.22 11.73
#